data_AF-A0A5C6Q1T6-F1
#
_entry.id   AF-A0A5C6Q1T6-F1
#
_cell.length_a   1.000
_cell.length_b   1.000
_cell.length_c   1.000
_cell.angle_alpha   90.00
_cell.angle_beta   90.00
_cell.angle_gamma   90.00
#
_symmetry.space_group_name_H-M   'P 1'
#
loop_
_entity.id
_entity.type
_entity.pdbx_description
1 polymer ?
#
loop_
_entity_poly.entity_id
_entity_poly.type
_entity_poly.pdbx_seq_one_letter_code
_entity_poly.pdbx_strand_id
1 'polypeptide(L)'
;MTTSKGTIQGYNGIAINDDKHQIILQAQAWGSVAEQQTLKPSIEQLKKQLTNLGTPETFSTAKFTADSGFHSEANLKFMASTGLDSYMADNAFRSRNPLFKMSETYQTEKEKRRLKRSKGKPKQFTRDDFYFDKEAITCRCPAGKSMWLQSKQIITQGKAYTRFSGFLKHCRVCPLQQQCMRNPPKETGRQVQFPDETNRVVSYSDKMKVKIDSPVGRRQYSKRLGAIEPVFGNITVNKSMNQFTLRGQEKVNSQWQMYCLVHNIEKLRNSLH
;
A
#
# COMPACT_ATOMS: atom_id res chain seq x y z
N MET A 1 2.28 15.05 8.07
CA MET A 1 1.81 15.97 7.01
C MET A 1 2.99 16.79 6.50
N THR A 2 3.21 16.87 5.18
CA THR A 2 4.28 17.71 4.60
C THR A 2 3.76 19.13 4.42
N THR A 3 4.37 20.10 5.10
CA THR A 3 4.09 21.53 4.95
C THR A 3 5.24 22.21 4.22
N SER A 4 5.07 23.48 3.83
CA SER A 4 6.14 24.30 3.24
C SER A 4 7.35 24.48 4.18
N LYS A 5 7.20 24.20 5.49
CA LYS A 5 8.23 24.34 6.53
C LYS A 5 8.81 23.00 7.01
N GLY A 6 8.43 21.87 6.41
CA GLY A 6 8.92 20.54 6.80
C GLY A 6 7.82 19.50 6.99
N THR A 7 8.17 18.29 7.41
CA THR A 7 7.18 17.25 7.70
C THR A 7 6.79 17.31 9.17
N ILE A 8 5.54 17.66 9.46
CA ILE A 8 4.97 17.52 10.79
C ILE A 8 4.71 16.03 11.01
N GLN A 9 5.48 15.41 11.90
CA GLN A 9 5.24 14.06 12.37
C GLN A 9 4.01 14.10 13.28
N GLY A 10 2.90 13.58 12.78
CA GLY A 10 1.63 13.53 13.49
C GLY A 10 1.30 12.11 13.95
N TYR A 11 0.12 11.96 14.53
CA TYR A 11 -0.49 10.67 14.80
C TYR A 11 -1.45 10.30 13.66
N ASN A 12 -1.66 9.00 13.45
CA ASN A 12 -2.67 8.45 12.56
C ASN A 12 -3.80 7.85 13.39
N GLY A 13 -5.02 8.34 13.21
CA GLY A 13 -6.22 7.77 13.82
C GLY A 13 -6.69 6.56 13.03
N ILE A 14 -6.64 5.38 13.64
CA ILE A 14 -7.12 4.12 13.07
C ILE A 14 -8.47 3.80 13.68
N ALA A 15 -9.43 3.38 12.86
CA ALA A 15 -10.73 2.90 13.29
C ALA A 15 -11.14 1.64 12.51
N ILE A 16 -11.91 0.79 13.18
CA ILE A 16 -12.59 -0.37 12.58
C ILE A 16 -14.09 -0.23 12.87
N ASN A 17 -14.91 -0.30 11.84
CA ASN A 17 -16.36 -0.17 11.93
C ASN A 17 -17.10 -1.34 11.29
N ASP A 18 -18.38 -1.48 11.62
CA ASP A 18 -19.29 -2.39 10.92
C ASP A 18 -19.79 -1.77 9.59
N ASP A 19 -20.15 -2.62 8.62
CA ASP A 19 -20.56 -2.16 7.29
C ASP A 19 -22.03 -1.72 7.22
N LYS A 20 -22.89 -2.18 8.14
CA LYS A 20 -24.34 -1.98 8.10
C LYS A 20 -24.76 -0.65 8.74
N HIS A 21 -24.23 -0.35 9.92
CA HIS A 21 -24.60 0.79 10.75
C HIS A 21 -23.48 1.82 10.86
N GLN A 22 -22.27 1.50 10.38
CA GLN A 22 -21.10 2.38 10.44
C GLN A 22 -20.70 2.72 11.89
N ILE A 23 -21.00 1.84 12.84
CA ILE A 23 -20.59 1.92 14.24
C ILE A 23 -19.12 1.51 14.35
N ILE A 24 -18.33 2.38 14.96
CA ILE A 24 -16.93 2.15 15.25
C ILE A 24 -16.83 1.19 16.44
N LEU A 25 -16.22 0.03 16.21
CA LEU A 25 -16.01 -1.00 17.22
C LEU A 25 -14.65 -0.83 17.91
N GLN A 26 -13.61 -0.46 17.15
CA GLN A 26 -12.26 -0.25 17.66
C GLN A 26 -11.70 1.06 17.11
N ALA A 27 -11.01 1.84 17.96
CA ALA A 27 -10.34 3.06 17.55
C ALA A 27 -9.06 3.31 18.37
N GLN A 28 -7.95 3.64 17.70
CA GLN A 28 -6.69 4.00 18.33
C GLN A 28 -5.86 4.97 17.48
N ALA A 29 -5.20 5.94 18.13
CA ALA A 29 -4.24 6.82 17.48
C ALA A 29 -2.79 6.31 17.63
N TRP A 30 -2.02 6.36 16.54
CA TRP A 30 -0.67 5.81 16.46
C TRP A 30 0.36 6.86 16.03
N GLY A 31 1.47 6.94 16.76
CA GLY A 31 2.58 7.88 16.48
C GLY A 31 3.54 7.43 15.38
N SER A 32 3.06 6.69 14.37
CA SER A 32 3.88 6.17 13.27
C SER A 32 3.32 6.60 11.92
N VAL A 33 4.22 6.90 10.99
CA VAL A 33 3.85 7.25 9.60
C VAL A 33 3.36 6.01 8.84
N ALA A 34 3.82 4.82 9.21
CA ALA A 34 3.47 3.56 8.54
C ALA A 34 2.29 2.86 9.24
N GLU A 35 1.17 2.73 8.53
CA GLU A 35 -0.04 2.05 9.02
C GLU A 35 0.10 0.52 9.08
N GLN A 36 1.07 -0.05 8.36
CA GLN A 36 1.26 -1.51 8.33
C GLN A 36 1.42 -2.12 9.73
N GLN A 37 2.07 -1.43 10.65
CA GLN A 37 2.35 -1.95 11.99
C GLN A 37 1.13 -1.96 12.91
N THR A 38 0.08 -1.20 12.57
CA THR A 38 -1.07 -0.99 13.46
C THR A 38 -2.17 -2.04 13.26
N LEU A 39 -2.18 -2.74 12.12
CA LEU A 39 -3.22 -3.73 11.80
C LEU A 39 -3.34 -4.83 12.85
N LYS A 40 -2.25 -5.55 13.12
CA LYS A 40 -2.27 -6.70 14.05
C LYS A 40 -2.75 -6.28 15.45
N PRO A 41 -2.19 -5.24 16.09
CA PRO A 41 -2.70 -4.74 17.37
C PRO A 41 -4.18 -4.35 17.35
N SER A 42 -4.64 -3.66 16.30
CA SER A 42 -6.05 -3.27 16.16
C SER A 42 -6.99 -4.48 16.07
N ILE A 43 -6.59 -5.53 15.36
CA ILE A 43 -7.37 -6.77 15.25
C ILE A 43 -7.44 -7.52 16.59
N GLU A 44 -6.32 -7.59 17.31
CA GLU A 44 -6.26 -8.23 18.64
C GLU A 44 -7.14 -7.48 19.65
N GLN A 45 -7.11 -6.15 19.63
CA GLN A 45 -8.00 -5.32 20.47
C GLN A 45 -9.47 -5.50 20.10
N LEU A 46 -9.80 -5.54 18.81
CA LEU A 46 -11.16 -5.79 18.36
C LEU A 46 -11.68 -7.15 18.83
N LYS A 47 -10.85 -8.21 18.74
CA LYS A 47 -11.20 -9.53 19.27
C LYS A 47 -11.53 -9.46 20.76
N LYS A 48 -10.71 -8.78 21.56
CA LYS A 48 -10.96 -8.58 22.99
C LYS A 48 -12.28 -7.84 23.24
N GLN A 49 -12.58 -6.80 22.45
CA GLN A 49 -13.84 -6.07 22.57
C GLN A 49 -15.04 -6.95 22.23
N LEU A 50 -14.98 -7.75 21.17
CA LEU A 50 -16.05 -8.67 20.79
C LEU A 50 -16.27 -9.77 21.82
N THR A 51 -15.20 -10.27 22.46
CA THR A 51 -15.31 -11.19 23.59
C THR A 51 -16.01 -10.54 24.77
N ASN A 52 -15.66 -9.29 25.12
CA ASN A 52 -16.30 -8.55 26.21
C ASN A 52 -17.78 -8.26 25.94
N LEU A 53 -18.17 -8.13 24.66
CA LEU A 53 -19.56 -7.95 24.24
C LEU A 53 -20.36 -9.27 24.17
N GLY A 54 -19.72 -10.42 24.45
CA GLY A 54 -20.37 -11.73 24.40
C GLY A 54 -20.59 -12.27 22.97
N THR A 55 -19.93 -11.68 21.96
CA THR A 55 -20.09 -12.07 20.55
C THR A 55 -18.74 -12.40 19.88
N PRO A 56 -17.94 -13.34 20.41
CA PRO A 56 -16.60 -13.64 19.88
C PRO A 56 -16.62 -14.19 18.45
N GLU A 57 -17.67 -14.94 18.09
CA GLU A 57 -17.81 -15.60 16.77
C GLU A 57 -18.27 -14.66 15.64
N THR A 58 -18.72 -13.44 15.96
CA THR A 58 -19.07 -12.46 14.93
C THR A 58 -17.88 -12.17 14.00
N PHE A 59 -16.66 -12.28 14.54
CA PHE A 59 -15.47 -12.01 13.78
C PHE A 59 -15.12 -13.11 12.77
N SER A 60 -15.44 -14.38 13.06
CA SER A 60 -15.12 -15.52 12.19
C SER A 60 -16.03 -15.62 10.96
N THR A 61 -17.24 -15.05 11.05
CA THR A 61 -18.23 -15.03 9.96
C THR A 61 -18.16 -13.75 9.11
N ALA A 62 -17.51 -12.70 9.60
CA ALA A 62 -17.43 -11.40 8.94
C ALA A 62 -16.35 -11.36 7.84
N LYS A 63 -16.62 -10.56 6.81
CA LYS A 63 -15.63 -10.19 5.80
C LYS A 63 -14.90 -8.94 6.26
N PHE A 64 -13.57 -8.98 6.23
CA PHE A 64 -12.74 -7.88 6.72
C PHE A 64 -12.03 -7.16 5.57
N THR A 65 -12.28 -5.86 5.41
CA THR A 65 -11.59 -5.05 4.39
C THR A 65 -10.58 -4.11 5.06
N ALA A 66 -9.37 -4.04 4.51
CA ALA A 66 -8.35 -3.09 4.96
C ALA A 66 -7.79 -2.28 3.78
N ASP A 67 -7.51 -1.01 4.03
CA ASP A 67 -6.92 -0.11 3.04
C ASP A 67 -5.51 -0.54 2.61
N SER A 68 -5.08 -0.03 1.45
CA SER A 68 -3.77 -0.35 0.89
C SER A 68 -2.60 0.12 1.76
N GLY A 69 -2.82 1.06 2.68
CA GLY A 69 -1.82 1.46 3.69
C GLY A 69 -1.44 0.33 4.65
N PHE A 70 -2.34 -0.63 4.88
CA PHE A 70 -2.09 -1.80 5.71
C PHE A 70 -1.43 -2.97 4.96
N HIS A 71 -1.29 -2.88 3.63
CA HIS A 71 -0.74 -3.98 2.83
C HIS A 71 0.74 -4.24 3.13
N SER A 72 1.02 -5.39 3.75
CA SER A 72 2.37 -5.95 3.90
C SER A 72 2.31 -7.48 3.89
N GLU A 73 3.39 -8.14 3.50
CA GLU A 73 3.47 -9.61 3.49
C GLU A 73 3.27 -10.18 4.91
N ALA A 74 3.78 -9.50 5.94
CA ALA A 74 3.59 -9.86 7.34
C ALA A 74 2.11 -9.78 7.75
N ASN A 75 1.41 -8.72 7.36
CA ASN A 75 -0.02 -8.57 7.65
C ASN A 75 -0.88 -9.59 6.91
N LEU A 76 -0.57 -9.87 5.65
CA LEU A 76 -1.31 -10.88 4.88
C LEU A 76 -1.10 -12.29 5.46
N LYS A 77 0.13 -12.60 5.89
CA LYS A 77 0.42 -13.86 6.61
C LYS A 77 -0.35 -13.94 7.92
N PHE A 78 -0.37 -12.85 8.70
CA PHE A 78 -1.15 -12.77 9.94
C PHE A 78 -2.65 -12.96 9.67
N MET A 79 -3.24 -12.22 8.73
CA MET A 79 -4.66 -12.32 8.38
C MET A 79 -5.05 -13.69 7.80
N ALA A 80 -4.12 -14.39 7.15
CA ALA A 80 -4.36 -15.77 6.73
C ALA A 80 -4.39 -16.74 7.92
N SER A 81 -3.56 -16.51 8.96
CA SER A 81 -3.53 -17.33 10.17
C SER A 81 -4.74 -17.13 11.10
N THR A 82 -5.44 -15.99 10.99
CA THR A 82 -6.62 -15.71 11.82
C THR A 82 -7.89 -16.42 11.35
N GLY A 83 -7.90 -17.00 10.14
CA GLY A 83 -9.08 -17.63 9.54
C GLY A 83 -10.10 -16.65 8.95
N LEU A 84 -9.81 -15.35 8.94
CA LEU A 84 -10.74 -14.32 8.49
C LEU A 84 -10.84 -14.24 6.97
N ASP A 85 -12.05 -14.04 6.43
CA ASP A 85 -12.26 -13.70 5.03
C ASP A 85 -11.84 -12.23 4.78
N SER A 86 -10.54 -12.01 4.64
CA SER A 86 -9.96 -10.67 4.51
C SER A 86 -9.68 -10.24 3.05
N TYR A 87 -9.79 -8.94 2.79
CA TYR A 87 -9.53 -8.30 1.51
C TYR A 87 -8.66 -7.06 1.73
N MET A 88 -7.45 -7.06 1.18
CA MET A 88 -6.47 -5.99 1.39
C MET A 88 -5.74 -5.71 0.08
N ALA A 89 -5.94 -4.51 -0.47
CA ALA A 89 -5.36 -4.17 -1.77
C ALA A 89 -3.90 -3.75 -1.64
N ASP A 90 -3.09 -4.07 -2.64
CA ASP A 90 -1.78 -3.45 -2.81
C ASP A 90 -1.91 -2.08 -3.51
N ASN A 91 -0.81 -1.33 -3.58
CA ASN A 91 -0.77 -0.03 -4.24
C ASN A 91 -1.04 -0.09 -5.75
N ALA A 92 -0.93 -1.27 -6.37
CA ALA A 92 -1.13 -1.48 -7.80
C ALA A 92 -2.55 -1.96 -8.15
N PHE A 93 -3.40 -2.25 -7.16
CA PHE A 93 -4.77 -2.75 -7.35
C PHE A 93 -5.58 -1.89 -8.30
N ARG A 94 -5.54 -0.56 -8.11
CA ARG A 94 -6.25 0.36 -8.99
C ARG A 94 -5.78 0.20 -10.43
N SER A 95 -4.48 0.14 -10.70
CA SER A 95 -3.97 -0.01 -12.08
C SER A 95 -4.26 -1.37 -12.73
N ARG A 96 -4.59 -2.41 -11.95
CA ARG A 96 -4.96 -3.72 -12.49
C ARG A 96 -6.43 -3.81 -12.93
N ASN A 97 -7.24 -2.79 -12.66
CA ASN A 97 -8.63 -2.79 -13.11
C ASN A 97 -8.69 -2.73 -14.65
N PRO A 98 -9.36 -3.69 -15.33
CA PRO A 98 -9.50 -3.71 -16.78
C PRO A 98 -10.06 -2.41 -17.37
N LEU A 99 -10.94 -1.72 -16.64
CA LEU A 99 -11.54 -0.45 -17.09
C LEU A 99 -10.49 0.63 -17.36
N PHE A 100 -9.35 0.62 -16.67
CA PHE A 100 -8.29 1.60 -16.93
C PHE A 100 -7.40 1.27 -18.11
N LYS A 101 -7.44 0.04 -18.65
CA LYS A 101 -6.70 -0.31 -19.87
C LYS A 101 -7.24 0.45 -21.08
N MET A 102 -8.56 0.66 -21.12
CA MET A 102 -9.25 1.35 -22.21
C MET A 102 -9.58 2.82 -21.90
N SER A 103 -9.18 3.33 -20.72
CA SER A 103 -9.52 4.69 -20.32
C SER A 103 -8.57 5.70 -20.96
N GLU A 104 -9.14 6.59 -21.77
CA GLU A 104 -8.43 7.70 -22.42
C GLU A 104 -7.88 8.73 -21.41
N THR A 105 -8.61 8.97 -20.32
CA THR A 105 -8.26 9.99 -19.33
C THR A 105 -7.31 9.48 -18.24
N TYR A 106 -7.37 8.19 -17.91
CA TYR A 106 -6.61 7.63 -16.79
C TYR A 106 -5.10 7.79 -16.96
N GLN A 107 -4.57 7.45 -18.13
CA GLN A 107 -3.13 7.54 -18.39
C GLN A 107 -2.66 8.99 -18.38
N THR A 108 -3.47 9.89 -18.95
CA THR A 108 -3.21 11.33 -19.03
C THR A 108 -3.16 11.97 -17.65
N GLU A 109 -4.15 11.69 -16.78
CA GLU A 109 -4.17 12.19 -15.40
C GLU A 109 -3.07 11.58 -14.54
N LYS A 110 -2.75 10.29 -14.75
CA LYS A 110 -1.62 9.63 -14.09
C LYS A 110 -0.29 10.30 -14.46
N GLU A 111 -0.12 10.65 -15.73
CA GLU A 111 1.08 11.35 -16.22
C GLU A 111 1.16 12.79 -15.68
N LYS A 112 0.05 13.54 -15.66
CA LYS A 112 -0.01 14.88 -15.03
C LYS A 112 0.43 14.83 -13.56
N ARG A 113 -0.10 13.88 -12.77
CA ARG A 113 0.29 13.69 -11.36
C ARG A 113 1.76 13.32 -11.21
N ARG A 114 2.28 12.48 -12.11
CA ARG A 114 3.70 12.13 -12.14
C ARG A 114 4.57 13.35 -12.41
N LEU A 115 4.27 14.13 -13.44
CA LEU A 115 5.00 15.35 -13.80
C LEU A 115 4.99 16.38 -12.68
N LYS A 116 3.85 16.56 -12.00
CA LYS A 116 3.75 17.43 -10.81
C LYS A 116 4.69 16.97 -9.70
N ARG A 117 4.75 15.66 -9.41
CA ARG A 117 5.65 15.09 -8.39
C ARG A 117 7.13 15.14 -8.80
N SER A 118 7.43 14.93 -10.08
CA SER A 118 8.79 14.92 -10.60
C SER A 118 9.34 16.30 -10.95
N LYS A 119 8.54 17.37 -10.76
CA LYS A 119 8.86 18.74 -11.21
C LYS A 119 9.20 18.78 -12.70
N GLY A 120 8.39 18.13 -13.53
CA GLY A 120 8.54 18.08 -14.99
C GLY A 120 9.62 17.12 -15.50
N LYS A 121 10.39 16.45 -14.63
CA LYS A 121 11.47 15.55 -15.07
C LYS A 121 10.92 14.34 -15.85
N PRO A 122 11.61 13.90 -16.93
CA PRO A 122 11.21 12.75 -17.73
C PRO A 122 11.31 11.43 -16.94
N LYS A 123 10.67 10.37 -17.44
CA LYS A 123 10.80 9.02 -16.87
C LYS A 123 12.21 8.50 -17.14
N GLN A 124 12.75 7.83 -16.14
CA GLN A 124 14.00 7.09 -16.30
C GLN A 124 13.70 5.71 -16.90
N PHE A 125 14.71 5.13 -17.56
CA PHE A 125 14.58 3.76 -18.03
C PHE A 125 14.24 2.81 -16.88
N THR A 126 13.25 1.96 -17.11
CA THR A 126 12.83 0.90 -16.18
C THR A 126 13.55 -0.39 -16.55
N ARG A 127 13.16 -1.51 -15.94
CA ARG A 127 13.66 -2.84 -16.33
C ARG A 127 13.28 -3.17 -17.77
N ASP A 128 12.08 -2.78 -18.19
CA ASP A 128 11.46 -3.26 -19.43
C ASP A 128 12.15 -2.66 -20.67
N ASP A 129 12.92 -1.58 -20.50
CA ASP A 129 13.74 -0.98 -21.55
C ASP A 129 15.06 -1.74 -21.80
N PHE A 130 15.41 -2.72 -20.95
CA PHE A 130 16.63 -3.51 -21.05
C PHE A 130 16.33 -4.87 -21.67
N TYR A 131 17.16 -5.28 -22.62
CA TYR A 131 17.01 -6.56 -23.29
C TYR A 131 17.75 -7.65 -22.52
N PHE A 132 17.02 -8.63 -22.00
CA PHE A 132 17.57 -9.78 -21.30
C PHE A 132 17.29 -11.06 -22.10
N ASP A 133 18.36 -11.69 -22.56
CA ASP A 133 18.34 -13.01 -23.16
C ASP A 133 18.49 -14.06 -22.05
N LYS A 134 17.42 -14.83 -21.82
CA LYS A 134 17.35 -15.87 -20.77
C LYS A 134 18.21 -17.09 -21.12
N GLU A 135 18.38 -17.43 -22.40
CA GLU A 135 19.10 -18.63 -22.83
C GLU A 135 20.62 -18.42 -22.72
N ALA A 136 21.08 -17.28 -23.25
CA ALA A 136 22.50 -16.92 -23.18
C ALA A 136 22.90 -16.28 -21.83
N ILE A 137 21.93 -15.95 -20.97
CA ILE A 137 22.12 -15.18 -19.71
C ILE A 137 22.91 -13.88 -19.99
N THR A 138 22.52 -13.17 -21.04
CA THR A 138 23.14 -11.89 -21.43
C THR A 138 22.14 -10.76 -21.34
N CYS A 139 22.62 -9.57 -20.96
CA CYS A 139 21.78 -8.38 -20.86
C CYS A 139 22.40 -7.22 -21.62
N ARG A 140 21.56 -6.47 -22.36
CA ARG A 140 21.94 -5.28 -23.11
C ARG A 140 21.14 -4.08 -22.63
N CYS A 141 21.81 -2.94 -22.46
CA CYS A 141 21.17 -1.70 -22.06
C CYS A 141 20.50 -0.99 -23.26
N PRO A 142 19.63 0.02 -23.01
CA PRO A 142 19.01 0.82 -24.07
C PRO A 142 20.01 1.51 -25.02
N ALA A 143 21.26 1.72 -24.58
CA ALA A 143 22.34 2.26 -25.41
C ALA A 143 23.07 1.18 -26.24
N GLY A 144 22.58 -0.06 -26.27
CA GLY A 144 23.13 -1.18 -27.03
C GLY A 144 24.39 -1.82 -26.43
N LYS A 145 24.86 -1.39 -25.26
CA LYS A 145 26.06 -1.94 -24.61
C LYS A 145 25.73 -3.17 -23.76
N SER A 146 26.63 -4.15 -23.75
CA SER A 146 26.52 -5.33 -22.90
C SER A 146 26.67 -4.98 -21.41
N MET A 147 25.98 -5.74 -20.57
CA MET A 147 26.09 -5.68 -19.12
C MET A 147 26.69 -6.99 -18.62
N TRP A 148 27.47 -6.94 -17.54
CA TRP A 148 28.04 -8.13 -16.93
C TRP A 148 27.09 -8.71 -15.89
N LEU A 149 27.10 -10.03 -15.77
CA LEU A 149 26.32 -10.76 -14.79
C LEU A 149 26.96 -10.59 -13.41
N GLN A 150 26.29 -9.83 -12.53
CA GLN A 150 26.77 -9.62 -11.17
C GLN A 150 26.40 -10.79 -10.26
N SER A 151 25.19 -11.32 -10.42
CA SER A 151 24.75 -12.49 -9.67
C SER A 151 23.64 -13.21 -10.42
N LYS A 152 23.78 -14.53 -10.54
CA LYS A 152 22.83 -15.39 -11.23
C LYS A 152 21.52 -15.52 -10.46
N GLN A 153 21.60 -15.60 -9.13
CA GLN A 153 20.45 -15.81 -8.27
C GLN A 153 20.60 -15.03 -6.95
N ILE A 154 19.83 -13.97 -6.80
CA ILE A 154 19.67 -13.22 -5.56
C ILE A 154 18.24 -13.42 -5.08
N ILE A 155 18.08 -13.88 -3.84
CA ILE A 155 16.76 -13.99 -3.23
C ILE A 155 16.47 -12.67 -2.52
N THR A 156 15.37 -12.01 -2.90
CA THR A 156 14.89 -10.79 -2.25
C THR A 156 13.40 -10.92 -2.04
N GLN A 157 12.93 -10.81 -0.79
CA GLN A 157 11.51 -10.95 -0.42
C GLN A 157 10.88 -12.25 -0.95
N GLY A 158 11.63 -13.37 -0.90
CA GLY A 158 11.17 -14.69 -1.35
C GLY A 158 11.09 -14.86 -2.87
N LYS A 159 11.59 -13.89 -3.66
CA LYS A 159 11.67 -13.98 -5.13
C LYS A 159 13.12 -14.05 -5.57
N ALA A 160 13.41 -14.95 -6.50
CA ALA A 160 14.72 -15.06 -7.12
C ALA A 160 14.88 -14.03 -8.25
N TYR A 161 16.04 -13.39 -8.32
CA TYR A 161 16.38 -12.42 -9.35
C TYR A 161 17.77 -12.67 -9.91
N THR A 162 17.92 -12.49 -11.21
CA THR A 162 19.20 -12.37 -11.89
C THR A 162 19.59 -10.90 -11.98
N ARG A 163 20.77 -10.53 -11.47
CA ARG A 163 21.25 -9.14 -11.44
C ARG A 163 22.36 -8.93 -12.46
N PHE A 164 22.17 -7.93 -13.30
CA PHE A 164 23.17 -7.41 -14.22
C PHE A 164 23.63 -6.02 -13.80
N SER A 165 24.89 -5.73 -14.07
CA SER A 165 25.49 -4.43 -13.82
C SER A 165 26.15 -3.90 -15.08
N GLY A 166 25.98 -2.60 -15.35
CA GLY A 166 26.65 -1.92 -16.44
C GLY A 166 28.12 -1.70 -16.14
N PHE A 167 28.97 -1.78 -17.15
CA PHE A 167 30.38 -1.42 -17.00
C PHE A 167 30.53 0.07 -16.76
N LEU A 168 31.26 0.44 -15.71
CA LEU A 168 31.45 1.82 -15.29
C LEU A 168 32.02 2.71 -16.41
N LYS A 169 33.00 2.18 -17.17
CA LYS A 169 33.61 2.86 -18.33
C LYS A 169 32.57 3.28 -19.38
N HIS A 170 31.58 2.44 -19.65
CA HIS A 170 30.54 2.73 -20.64
C HIS A 170 29.47 3.65 -20.07
N CYS A 171 29.12 3.50 -18.79
CA CYS A 171 28.11 4.35 -18.15
C CYS A 171 28.56 5.80 -17.94
N ARG A 172 29.87 6.06 -17.74
CA ARG A 172 30.40 7.42 -17.54
C ARG A 172 30.32 8.31 -18.79
N VAL A 173 30.52 7.71 -19.97
CA VAL A 173 30.52 8.43 -21.26
C VAL A 173 29.21 8.24 -22.04
N CYS A 174 28.18 7.67 -21.42
CA CYS A 174 26.94 7.33 -22.11
C CYS A 174 26.08 8.59 -22.38
N PRO A 175 25.65 8.86 -23.63
CA PRO A 175 24.78 10.00 -23.93
C PRO A 175 23.40 9.87 -23.25
N LEU A 176 22.95 8.64 -22.99
CA LEU A 176 21.68 8.37 -22.31
C LEU A 176 21.80 8.35 -20.77
N GLN A 177 22.89 8.83 -20.19
CA GLN A 177 23.16 8.73 -18.75
C GLN A 177 22.06 9.40 -17.90
N GLN A 178 21.61 10.59 -18.26
CA GLN A 178 20.59 11.35 -17.51
C GLN A 178 19.21 10.67 -17.54
N GLN A 179 18.89 9.97 -18.65
CA GLN A 179 17.68 9.17 -18.77
C GLN A 179 17.82 7.80 -18.08
N CYS A 180 19.04 7.28 -17.94
CA CYS A 180 19.31 6.00 -17.32
C CYS A 180 19.45 6.07 -15.79
N MET A 181 20.06 7.12 -15.23
CA MET A 181 20.38 7.23 -13.80
C MET A 181 20.17 8.65 -13.29
N ARG A 182 19.69 8.78 -12.05
CA ARG A 182 19.39 10.10 -11.46
C ARG A 182 20.65 10.89 -11.13
N ASN A 183 21.70 10.16 -10.75
CA ASN A 183 23.01 10.70 -10.42
C ASN A 183 24.06 10.05 -11.33
N PRO A 184 25.17 10.74 -11.63
CA PRO A 184 26.32 10.15 -12.31
C PRO A 184 26.86 8.91 -11.58
N PRO A 185 27.29 7.87 -12.33
CA PRO A 185 27.81 6.64 -11.73
C PRO A 185 29.18 6.91 -11.06
N LYS A 186 29.27 6.65 -9.75
CA LYS A 186 30.53 6.79 -8.98
C LYS A 186 31.35 5.50 -9.04
N GLU A 187 30.89 4.49 -8.31
CA GLU A 187 31.58 3.19 -8.13
C GLU A 187 30.97 2.06 -8.95
N THR A 188 29.65 2.07 -9.14
CA THR A 188 28.94 1.05 -9.90
C THR A 188 28.13 1.68 -11.03
N GLY A 189 28.03 0.96 -12.15
CA GLY A 189 27.16 1.33 -13.26
C GLY A 189 25.69 1.06 -12.94
N ARG A 190 24.81 1.22 -13.93
CA ARG A 190 23.38 0.93 -13.79
C ARG A 190 23.20 -0.55 -13.44
N GLN A 191 22.46 -0.83 -12.36
CA GLN A 191 22.07 -2.17 -11.98
C GLN A 191 20.63 -2.44 -12.42
N VAL A 192 20.40 -3.61 -13.01
CA VAL A 192 19.06 -4.09 -13.37
C VAL A 192 18.91 -5.51 -12.89
N GLN A 193 17.74 -5.83 -12.34
CA GLN A 193 17.41 -7.15 -11.82
C GLN A 193 16.25 -7.70 -12.64
N PHE A 194 16.32 -8.94 -13.11
CA PHE A 194 15.22 -9.63 -13.77
C PHE A 194 14.72 -10.76 -12.86
N PRO A 195 13.40 -10.91 -12.69
CA PRO A 195 12.85 -11.97 -11.86
C PRO A 195 13.05 -13.31 -12.57
N ASP A 196 13.47 -14.31 -11.82
CA ASP A 196 13.48 -15.71 -12.26
C ASP A 196 12.10 -16.32 -11.99
N GLU A 197 11.45 -16.80 -13.05
CA GLU A 197 10.09 -17.34 -12.99
C GLU A 197 10.08 -18.82 -12.56
N THR A 198 11.21 -19.52 -12.66
CA THR A 198 11.31 -20.97 -12.45
C THR A 198 11.11 -21.41 -10.99
N ASN A 199 11.57 -20.60 -10.03
CA ASN A 199 11.49 -20.90 -8.59
C ASN A 199 10.63 -19.86 -7.83
N ARG A 200 9.46 -19.50 -8.38
CA ARG A 200 8.58 -18.52 -7.74
C ARG A 200 7.82 -19.13 -6.56
N VAL A 201 8.27 -18.84 -5.33
CA VAL A 201 7.46 -19.09 -4.13
C VAL A 201 6.24 -18.16 -4.16
N VAL A 202 5.04 -18.74 -4.12
CA VAL A 202 3.79 -17.97 -4.11
C VAL A 202 3.63 -17.27 -2.77
N SER A 203 3.78 -15.94 -2.76
CA SER A 203 3.62 -15.12 -1.56
C SER A 203 2.14 -14.91 -1.20
N TYR A 204 1.86 -14.52 0.04
CA TYR A 204 0.51 -14.15 0.47
C TYR A 204 -0.01 -12.94 -0.30
N SER A 205 0.87 -11.99 -0.66
CA SER A 205 0.52 -10.88 -1.57
C SER A 205 0.04 -11.40 -2.93
N ASP A 206 0.69 -12.42 -3.49
CA ASP A 206 0.28 -12.99 -4.78
C ASP A 206 -1.06 -13.73 -4.67
N LYS A 207 -1.32 -14.46 -3.56
CA LYS A 207 -2.63 -15.05 -3.27
C LYS A 207 -3.73 -13.98 -3.12
N MET A 208 -3.45 -12.90 -2.40
CA MET A 208 -4.39 -11.80 -2.19
C MET A 208 -4.72 -11.08 -3.50
N LYS A 209 -3.76 -10.89 -4.40
CA LYS A 209 -4.00 -10.32 -5.74
C LYS A 209 -5.04 -11.13 -6.51
N VAL A 210 -4.88 -12.45 -6.58
CA VAL A 210 -5.84 -13.33 -7.26
C VAL A 210 -7.23 -13.20 -6.64
N LYS A 211 -7.30 -13.24 -5.31
CA LYS A 211 -8.57 -13.11 -4.57
C LYS A 211 -9.25 -11.77 -4.81
N ILE A 212 -8.54 -10.66 -4.64
CA ILE A 212 -9.10 -9.30 -4.71
C ILE A 212 -9.40 -8.85 -6.14
N ASP A 213 -8.67 -9.36 -7.14
CA ASP A 213 -8.90 -9.02 -8.56
C ASP A 213 -10.07 -9.81 -9.17
N SER A 214 -10.57 -10.85 -8.50
CA SER A 214 -11.79 -11.55 -8.89
C SER A 214 -13.02 -10.62 -8.86
N PRO A 215 -14.08 -10.88 -9.66
CA PRO A 215 -15.30 -10.07 -9.62
C PRO A 215 -15.92 -9.97 -8.21
N VAL A 216 -15.94 -11.09 -7.49
CA VAL A 216 -16.43 -11.15 -6.10
C VAL A 216 -15.53 -10.34 -5.17
N GLY A 217 -14.21 -10.51 -5.28
CA GLY A 217 -13.24 -9.79 -4.45
C GLY A 217 -13.29 -8.28 -4.66
N ARG A 218 -13.43 -7.83 -5.91
CA ARG A 218 -13.63 -6.40 -6.23
C ARG A 218 -14.91 -5.86 -5.62
N ARG A 219 -16.01 -6.62 -5.71
CA ARG A 219 -17.30 -6.23 -5.11
C ARG A 219 -17.23 -6.14 -3.59
N GLN A 220 -16.56 -7.07 -2.91
CA GLN A 220 -16.40 -7.00 -1.45
C GLN A 220 -15.50 -5.82 -1.08
N TYR A 221 -14.36 -5.66 -1.75
CA TYR A 221 -13.43 -4.57 -1.47
C TYR A 221 -14.02 -3.18 -1.76
N SER A 222 -14.88 -3.04 -2.77
CA SER A 222 -15.54 -1.76 -3.08
C SER A 222 -16.49 -1.28 -1.98
N LYS A 223 -17.01 -2.17 -1.12
CA LYS A 223 -17.88 -1.78 -0.01
C LYS A 223 -17.23 -0.82 0.98
N ARG A 224 -15.88 -0.81 1.07
CA ARG A 224 -15.16 0.11 1.97
C ARG A 224 -15.54 1.59 1.76
N LEU A 225 -15.86 1.97 0.51
CA LEU A 225 -16.28 3.33 0.16
C LEU A 225 -17.59 3.73 0.85
N GLY A 226 -18.49 2.76 1.06
CA GLY A 226 -19.75 2.97 1.77
C GLY A 226 -19.67 2.63 3.26
N ALA A 227 -18.60 1.97 3.72
CA ALA A 227 -18.44 1.54 5.10
C ALA A 227 -17.65 2.56 5.92
N ILE A 228 -16.35 2.71 5.66
CA ILE A 228 -15.44 3.47 6.52
C ILE A 228 -15.28 4.94 6.06
N GLU A 229 -15.39 5.22 4.75
CA GLU A 229 -15.24 6.59 4.26
C GLU A 229 -16.30 7.57 4.81
N PRO A 230 -17.59 7.20 4.96
CA PRO A 230 -18.57 8.08 5.60
C PRO A 230 -18.27 8.36 7.07
N VAL A 231 -17.65 7.40 7.76
CA VAL A 231 -17.22 7.56 9.16
C VAL A 231 -16.16 8.66 9.25
N PHE A 232 -15.09 8.53 8.45
CA PHE A 232 -14.06 9.56 8.38
C PHE A 232 -14.62 10.88 7.85
N GLY A 233 -15.48 10.86 6.82
CA GLY A 233 -16.12 12.06 6.30
C GLY A 233 -16.90 12.82 7.38
N ASN A 234 -17.66 12.12 8.23
CA ASN A 234 -18.34 12.76 9.36
C ASN A 234 -17.32 13.38 10.33
N ILE A 235 -16.31 12.64 10.76
CA ILE A 235 -15.34 13.11 11.76
C ILE A 235 -14.48 14.27 11.22
N THR A 236 -13.97 14.17 10.00
CA THR A 236 -13.03 15.17 9.46
C THR A 236 -13.76 16.39 8.89
N VAL A 237 -14.86 16.20 8.16
CA VAL A 237 -15.58 17.30 7.49
C VAL A 237 -16.66 17.88 8.38
N ASN A 238 -17.61 17.07 8.87
CA ASN A 238 -18.75 17.59 9.62
C ASN A 238 -18.38 17.96 11.07
N LYS A 239 -17.44 17.24 11.69
CA LYS A 239 -16.91 17.56 13.03
C LYS A 239 -15.61 18.36 12.99
N SER A 240 -15.13 18.71 11.79
CA SER A 240 -13.95 19.55 11.58
C SER A 240 -12.67 19.02 12.22
N MET A 241 -12.57 17.72 12.53
CA MET A 241 -11.37 17.13 13.11
C MET A 241 -10.38 16.70 12.01
N ASN A 242 -9.74 17.70 11.40
CA ASN A 242 -8.77 17.46 10.32
C ASN A 242 -7.32 17.31 10.84
N GLN A 243 -7.09 17.59 12.12
CA GLN A 243 -5.80 17.47 12.78
C GLN A 243 -5.97 17.23 14.28
N PHE A 244 -5.04 16.52 14.88
CA PHE A 244 -4.96 16.40 16.34
C PHE A 244 -4.45 17.70 16.94
N THR A 245 -5.11 18.17 18.01
CA THR A 245 -4.77 19.44 18.68
C THR A 245 -3.96 19.23 19.96
N LEU A 246 -3.92 18.01 20.46
CA LEU A 246 -3.20 17.64 21.68
C LEU A 246 -1.79 17.12 21.38
N ARG A 247 -0.95 17.10 22.41
CA ARG A 247 0.41 16.56 22.35
C ARG A 247 0.56 15.39 23.33
N GLY A 248 1.28 14.36 22.92
CA GLY A 248 1.45 13.12 23.67
C GLY A 248 0.43 12.06 23.25
N GLN A 249 0.88 10.81 23.16
CA GLN A 249 0.11 9.70 22.59
C GLN A 249 -1.20 9.47 23.34
N GLU A 250 -1.16 9.48 24.66
CA GLU A 250 -2.35 9.26 25.49
C GLU A 250 -3.43 10.31 25.21
N LYS A 251 -3.08 11.60 25.28
CA LYS A 251 -4.01 12.71 25.03
C LYS A 251 -4.57 12.65 23.61
N VAL A 252 -3.71 12.42 22.62
CA VAL A 252 -4.11 12.30 21.21
C VAL A 252 -5.04 11.11 21.00
N ASN A 253 -4.76 9.97 21.64
CA ASN A 253 -5.62 8.79 21.58
C ASN A 253 -6.99 9.05 22.23
N SER A 254 -7.03 9.70 23.38
CA SER A 254 -8.29 10.10 24.04
C SER A 254 -9.10 11.05 23.16
N GLN A 255 -8.44 12.03 22.50
CA GLN A 255 -9.10 12.89 21.52
C GLN A 255 -9.70 12.08 20.38
N TRP A 256 -8.95 11.15 19.78
CA TRP A 256 -9.43 10.30 18.70
C TRP A 256 -10.65 9.47 19.12
N GLN A 257 -10.56 8.80 20.26
CA GLN A 257 -11.61 7.94 20.78
C GLN A 257 -12.87 8.74 21.14
N MET A 258 -12.73 9.97 21.66
CA MET A 258 -13.86 10.85 21.93
C MET A 258 -14.63 11.20 20.66
N TYR A 259 -13.94 11.52 19.56
CA TYR A 259 -14.61 11.80 18.28
C TYR A 259 -15.25 10.55 17.68
N CYS A 260 -14.63 9.38 17.84
CA CYS A 260 -15.24 8.11 17.45
C CYS A 260 -16.51 7.82 18.27
N LEU A 261 -16.50 8.10 19.57
CA LEU A 261 -17.67 7.97 20.44
C LEU A 261 -18.79 8.92 20.02
N VAL A 262 -18.48 10.20 19.74
CA VAL A 262 -19.45 11.17 19.22
C VAL A 262 -20.09 10.66 17.93
N HIS A 263 -19.30 10.13 16.99
CA HIS A 263 -19.82 9.51 15.77
C HIS A 263 -20.83 8.40 16.08
N ASN A 264 -20.46 7.47 16.98
CA ASN A 264 -21.33 6.36 17.37
C ASN A 264 -22.63 6.83 18.04
N ILE A 265 -22.56 7.81 18.96
CA ILE A 265 -23.74 8.38 19.62
C ILE A 265 -24.69 8.98 18.59
N GLU A 266 -24.20 9.67 17.56
CA GLU A 266 -25.05 10.21 16.49
C GLU A 266 -25.76 9.12 15.70
N LYS A 267 -25.05 8.03 15.39
CA LYS A 267 -25.64 6.87 14.71
C LYS A 267 -26.74 6.22 15.57
N LEU A 268 -26.47 6.04 16.86
CA LEU A 268 -27.43 5.48 17.80
C LEU A 268 -28.64 6.40 17.98
N ARG A 269 -28.45 7.71 18.14
CA ARG A 269 -29.54 8.69 18.23
C ARG A 269 -30.47 8.59 17.03
N ASN A 270 -29.94 8.46 15.82
CA ASN A 270 -30.76 8.34 14.60
C ASN A 270 -31.52 7.00 14.51
N SER A 271 -31.18 6.02 15.34
CA SER A 271 -31.88 4.73 15.44
C SER A 271 -32.88 4.65 16.59
N LEU A 272 -32.89 5.65 17.48
CA LEU A 272 -33.88 5.78 18.54
C LEU A 272 -35.10 6.52 17.96
N HIS A 273 -36.26 5.88 18.03
CA HIS A 273 -37.56 6.46 17.65
C HIS A 273 -38.12 7.33 18.77
#